data_AF-A0A938JL07-F1
#
_entry.id   AF-A0A938JL07-F1
#
_cell.length_a   1.000
_cell.length_b   1.000
_cell.length_c   1.000
_cell.angle_alpha   90.00
_cell.angle_beta   90.00
_cell.angle_gamma   90.00
#
_symmetry.space_group_name_H-M   'P 1'
#
loop_
_entity.id
_entity.type
_entity.pdbx_description
1 polymer ?
#
loop_
_entity_poly.entity_id
_entity_poly.type
_entity_poly.pdbx_seq_one_letter_code
_entity_poly.pdbx_strand_id
1 'polypeptide(L)'
;MFAGEFFIFLVCLSSFLIPSFICPEKIFCDDWLKVEVAEGELVWIDTSHWEKQPVYIKDGYYRDTVSERWVDTSYAVTQGYWKTGEYKVWVVERETVPHTAYRYIDTSRWETRYREVQVLTPVNFTIYRGTDSYGWSVYAFAAKPAGLRQVTYNGETYMAEVWTIDYRPYRGGWIHAEKWVYRYKFITQRQYYSEWVQSGYWQAYTYYEIVDTSHWETRTGRYWVDTSYTVSQGYWEEYVSRQWVDTSYYEYRNVWVSDGYYTSPIHGKVFVEKNPKYVFTRWHKDSAGNDCCMVLKIGWEIDNSQIKVGEEAKRIVRASVYEEVVRYKNKGIYRVDIFDGSFEASSSGSVNTVIKFDFAGNEESILHIYLFSQDGQAVHVYFSNPINGFRSINIDYGGTNTDADGWLGGNNYGEVIF
;
A
#
# COMPACT_ATOMS: atom_id res chain seq x y z
N MET A 1 -0.03 -73.11 22.07
CA MET A 1 -0.70 -71.89 22.56
C MET A 1 0.37 -70.81 22.69
N PHE A 2 0.80 -70.18 21.58
CA PHE A 2 1.71 -68.99 21.52
C PHE A 2 1.90 -68.47 20.07
N ALA A 3 0.93 -68.71 19.17
CA ALA A 3 1.03 -68.28 17.76
C ALA A 3 0.07 -67.12 17.41
N GLY A 4 -0.99 -66.92 18.20
CA GLY A 4 -1.98 -65.85 17.95
C GLY A 4 -1.54 -64.46 18.43
N GLU A 5 -0.77 -64.39 19.52
CA GLU A 5 -0.39 -63.11 20.13
C GLU A 5 0.76 -62.42 19.39
N PHE A 6 1.64 -63.19 18.74
CA PHE A 6 2.76 -62.63 17.96
C PHE A 6 2.30 -61.95 16.66
N PHE A 7 1.19 -62.42 16.07
CA PHE A 7 0.64 -61.85 14.84
C PHE A 7 -0.08 -60.51 15.09
N ILE A 8 -0.76 -60.37 16.24
CA ILE A 8 -1.40 -59.12 16.65
C ILE A 8 -0.33 -58.07 16.97
N PHE A 9 0.77 -58.46 17.61
CA PHE A 9 1.87 -57.53 17.89
C PHE A 9 2.58 -57.05 16.62
N LEU A 10 2.75 -57.91 15.60
CA LEU A 10 3.35 -57.53 14.32
C LEU A 10 2.46 -56.60 13.49
N VAL A 11 1.14 -56.83 13.50
CA VAL A 11 0.17 -55.95 12.83
C VAL A 11 0.11 -54.58 13.51
N CYS A 12 0.11 -54.54 14.85
CA CYS A 12 0.16 -53.28 15.61
C CYS A 12 1.47 -52.51 15.39
N LEU A 13 2.62 -53.20 15.35
CA LEU A 13 3.90 -52.55 15.08
C LEU A 13 4.00 -52.00 13.64
N SER A 14 3.38 -52.69 12.67
CA SER A 14 3.31 -52.22 11.28
C SER A 14 2.39 -51.00 11.10
N SER A 15 1.31 -50.90 11.88
CA SER A 15 0.43 -49.71 11.86
C SER A 15 1.04 -48.46 12.52
N PHE A 16 2.09 -48.61 13.33
CA PHE A 16 2.83 -47.48 13.92
C PHE A 16 4.08 -47.08 13.13
N LEU A 17 4.67 -47.98 12.34
CA LEU A 17 5.93 -47.74 11.61
C LEU A 17 5.77 -47.45 10.11
N ILE A 18 4.61 -47.71 9.51
CA ILE A 18 4.36 -47.37 8.11
C ILE A 18 4.07 -45.86 7.88
N PRO A 19 3.47 -45.09 8.83
CA PRO A 19 3.30 -43.65 8.63
C PRO A 19 4.61 -42.85 8.67
N SER A 20 5.69 -43.39 9.25
CA SER A 20 6.96 -42.69 9.46
C SER A 20 7.95 -42.80 8.29
N PHE A 21 7.67 -43.62 7.26
CA PHE A 21 8.60 -43.83 6.14
C PHE A 21 8.03 -43.54 4.74
N ILE A 22 6.76 -43.09 4.62
CA ILE A 22 6.11 -42.83 3.31
C ILE A 22 5.67 -41.37 3.11
N CYS A 23 5.76 -40.50 4.12
CA CYS A 23 5.52 -39.07 3.94
C CYS A 23 6.83 -38.29 4.06
N PRO A 24 7.45 -37.85 2.95
CA PRO A 24 8.30 -36.68 3.04
C PRO A 24 7.41 -35.51 3.49
N GLU A 25 7.87 -34.83 4.54
CA GLU A 25 7.36 -33.57 5.06
C GLU A 25 6.91 -32.64 3.92
N LYS A 26 5.60 -32.59 3.72
CA LYS A 26 4.84 -31.52 3.06
C LYS A 26 3.37 -31.81 3.30
N ILE A 27 2.96 -31.72 4.57
CA ILE A 27 1.55 -31.45 4.87
C ILE A 27 1.35 -30.00 4.45
N PHE A 28 0.93 -29.81 3.20
CA PHE A 28 0.25 -28.58 2.80
C PHE A 28 -0.99 -28.46 3.69
N CYS A 29 -0.96 -27.50 4.63
CA CYS A 29 -2.15 -27.09 5.36
C CYS A 29 -3.04 -26.30 4.39
N ASP A 30 -4.01 -26.97 3.78
CA ASP A 30 -5.00 -26.35 2.90
C ASP A 30 -5.82 -25.27 3.65
N ASP A 31 -5.72 -24.02 3.16
CA ASP A 31 -6.75 -22.97 3.10
C ASP A 31 -7.35 -22.29 4.37
N TRP A 32 -6.93 -22.57 5.60
CA TRP A 32 -7.50 -21.88 6.78
C TRP A 32 -6.64 -20.77 7.38
N LEU A 33 -5.30 -20.87 7.29
CA LEU A 33 -4.36 -19.83 7.69
C LEU A 33 -4.03 -18.98 6.47
N LYS A 34 -4.45 -17.72 6.48
CA LYS A 34 -4.26 -16.79 5.37
C LYS A 34 -3.17 -15.81 5.71
N VAL A 35 -2.34 -15.50 4.72
CA VAL A 35 -1.31 -14.45 4.83
C VAL A 35 -1.49 -13.50 3.67
N GLU A 36 -1.49 -12.22 3.99
CA GLU A 36 -1.44 -11.15 3.03
C GLU A 36 -0.07 -10.47 3.17
N VAL A 37 0.67 -10.47 2.07
CA VAL A 37 1.86 -9.65 1.87
C VAL A 37 1.56 -8.70 0.73
N ALA A 38 2.16 -7.50 0.76
CA ALA A 38 2.13 -6.62 -0.40
C ALA A 38 2.85 -7.31 -1.58
N GLU A 39 2.11 -7.99 -2.45
CA GLU A 39 2.67 -8.64 -3.63
C GLU A 39 3.11 -7.60 -4.68
N GLY A 40 4.38 -7.64 -5.12
CA GLY A 40 4.87 -6.81 -6.22
C GLY A 40 6.39 -6.57 -6.26
N GLU A 41 6.89 -6.08 -7.40
CA GLU A 41 8.25 -5.51 -7.51
C GLU A 41 8.37 -4.32 -6.55
N LEU A 42 9.34 -4.38 -5.64
CA LEU A 42 9.78 -3.35 -4.68
C LEU A 42 8.67 -2.56 -3.96
N VAL A 43 8.63 -2.68 -2.63
CA VAL A 43 7.73 -1.88 -1.79
C VAL A 43 8.29 -0.48 -1.64
N TRP A 44 7.48 0.55 -1.93
CA TRP A 44 7.81 1.94 -1.63
C TRP A 44 7.55 2.22 -0.16
N ILE A 45 8.60 2.62 0.56
CA ILE A 45 8.48 3.13 1.93
C ILE A 45 8.50 4.66 1.85
N ASP A 46 7.38 5.28 2.19
CA ASP A 46 7.25 6.74 2.30
C ASP A 46 7.85 7.21 3.62
N THR A 47 8.94 7.96 3.55
CA THR A 47 9.59 8.58 4.71
C THR A 47 9.39 10.10 4.72
N SER A 48 8.40 10.59 3.97
CA SER A 48 8.10 12.02 3.90
C SER A 48 7.72 12.58 5.27
N HIS A 49 8.27 13.76 5.56
CA HIS A 49 8.06 14.42 6.84
C HIS A 49 8.21 15.93 6.69
N TRP A 50 7.71 16.65 7.69
CA TRP A 50 7.97 18.08 7.83
C TRP A 50 9.33 18.29 8.48
N GLU A 51 10.23 18.98 7.78
CA GLU A 51 11.54 19.37 8.31
C GLU A 51 11.67 20.89 8.32
N LYS A 52 12.41 21.42 9.30
CA LYS A 52 12.81 22.83 9.33
C LYS A 52 14.06 23.04 8.50
N GLN A 53 13.93 23.63 7.33
CA GLN A 53 15.06 23.94 6.45
C GLN A 53 15.24 25.45 6.27
N PRO A 54 16.49 25.94 6.12
CA PRO A 54 16.75 27.33 5.78
C PRO A 54 16.36 27.59 4.32
N VAL A 55 15.35 28.41 4.09
CA VAL A 55 14.88 28.82 2.76
C VAL A 55 15.39 30.23 2.48
N TYR A 56 15.99 30.43 1.30
CA TYR A 56 16.45 31.74 0.86
C TYR A 56 15.27 32.58 0.35
N ILE A 57 14.98 33.69 1.03
CA ILE A 57 13.94 34.63 0.66
C ILE A 57 14.61 35.80 -0.08
N LYS A 58 14.26 35.98 -1.36
CA LYS A 58 14.63 37.16 -2.13
C LYS A 58 13.71 38.32 -1.76
N ASP A 59 14.27 39.36 -1.15
CA ASP A 59 13.53 40.55 -0.74
C ASP A 59 14.40 41.80 -0.86
N GLY A 60 13.77 42.95 -1.05
CA GLY A 60 14.43 44.25 -1.01
C GLY A 60 13.61 45.37 -1.62
N TYR A 61 14.18 46.56 -1.62
CA TYR A 61 13.46 47.78 -1.96
C TYR A 61 14.33 48.77 -2.73
N TYR A 62 13.68 49.66 -3.45
CA TYR A 62 14.34 50.76 -4.15
C TYR A 62 14.56 51.93 -3.20
N ARG A 63 15.78 52.44 -3.17
CA ARG A 63 16.16 53.66 -2.46
C ARG A 63 16.71 54.67 -3.45
N ASP A 64 16.24 55.90 -3.33
CA ASP A 64 16.77 57.02 -4.08
C ASP A 64 18.03 57.55 -3.35
N THR A 65 19.18 57.56 -4.05
CA THR A 65 20.48 57.98 -3.53
C THR A 65 20.95 59.23 -4.27
N VAL A 66 21.34 60.27 -3.54
CA VAL A 66 21.93 61.50 -4.09
C VAL A 66 23.42 61.25 -4.34
N SER A 67 23.92 61.58 -5.54
CA SER A 67 25.33 61.46 -5.90
C SER A 67 25.78 62.66 -6.73
N GLU A 68 27.06 62.99 -6.65
CA GLU A 68 27.67 64.07 -7.43
C GLU A 68 28.36 63.52 -8.68
N ARG A 69 28.27 64.25 -9.80
CA ARG A 69 29.09 63.98 -10.99
C ARG A 69 29.72 65.26 -11.50
N TRP A 70 30.95 65.16 -12.01
CA TRP A 70 31.65 66.28 -12.63
C TRP A 70 31.11 66.49 -14.02
N VAL A 71 30.61 67.71 -14.28
CA VAL A 71 30.20 68.14 -15.60
C VAL A 71 31.30 69.04 -16.14
N ASP A 72 32.09 68.49 -17.07
CA ASP A 72 33.10 69.24 -17.80
C ASP A 72 32.41 70.18 -18.80
N THR A 73 32.64 71.48 -18.65
CA THR A 73 32.10 72.54 -19.50
C THR A 73 33.19 73.25 -20.30
N SER A 74 34.36 72.63 -20.44
CA SER A 74 35.47 73.20 -21.22
C SER A 74 35.01 73.54 -22.62
N TYR A 75 35.42 74.71 -23.13
CA TYR A 75 34.96 75.20 -24.42
C TYR A 75 36.08 75.80 -25.26
N ALA A 76 35.98 75.56 -26.57
CA ALA A 76 36.62 76.37 -27.58
C ALA A 76 35.85 77.69 -27.71
N VAL A 77 36.45 78.82 -27.32
CA VAL A 77 36.05 80.18 -27.70
C VAL A 77 35.98 80.25 -29.21
N THR A 78 34.79 80.04 -29.74
CA THR A 78 34.47 80.08 -31.16
C THR A 78 33.63 81.33 -31.43
N GLN A 79 34.09 82.23 -32.32
CA GLN A 79 33.44 83.53 -32.55
C GLN A 79 32.49 83.52 -33.76
N GLY A 80 31.34 84.17 -33.70
CA GLY A 80 30.63 84.54 -34.93
C GLY A 80 29.30 85.22 -34.66
N TYR A 81 28.22 84.92 -35.39
CA TYR A 81 26.99 85.75 -35.41
C TYR A 81 25.68 84.94 -35.47
N TRP A 82 24.57 85.55 -35.03
CA TRP A 82 23.24 84.91 -34.95
C TRP A 82 22.48 85.00 -36.28
N LYS A 83 21.89 83.88 -36.70
CA LYS A 83 20.90 83.81 -37.80
C LYS A 83 19.64 83.08 -37.33
N THR A 84 18.47 83.49 -37.84
CA THR A 84 17.18 82.86 -37.49
C THR A 84 16.77 81.90 -38.59
N GLY A 85 16.41 80.67 -38.23
CA GLY A 85 15.95 79.64 -39.18
C GLY A 85 15.49 78.36 -38.49
N GLU A 86 14.94 77.44 -39.28
CA GLU A 86 14.50 76.12 -38.81
C GLU A 86 15.69 75.18 -38.67
N TYR A 87 15.79 74.49 -37.54
CA TYR A 87 16.78 73.44 -37.33
C TYR A 87 16.13 72.19 -36.74
N LYS A 88 16.68 71.02 -37.08
CA LYS A 88 16.21 69.73 -36.59
C LYS A 88 17.02 69.31 -35.37
N VAL A 89 16.34 68.95 -34.30
CA VAL A 89 16.94 68.38 -33.08
C VAL A 89 16.40 66.97 -32.89
N TRP A 90 17.29 66.05 -32.53
CA TRP A 90 16.93 64.68 -32.19
C TRP A 90 16.49 64.65 -30.73
N VAL A 91 15.21 64.34 -30.50
CA VAL A 91 14.66 64.22 -29.14
C VAL A 91 14.67 62.75 -28.77
N VAL A 92 15.34 62.41 -27.67
CA VAL A 92 15.40 61.04 -27.15
C VAL A 92 14.21 60.83 -26.22
N GLU A 93 13.25 60.04 -26.67
CA GLU A 93 12.07 59.64 -25.90
C GLU A 93 11.99 58.12 -25.80
N ARG A 94 11.50 57.62 -24.67
CA ARG A 94 11.29 56.19 -24.43
C ARG A 94 9.91 56.01 -23.84
N GLU A 95 9.14 55.13 -24.45
CA GLU A 95 7.79 54.82 -24.02
C GLU A 95 7.70 53.36 -23.57
N THR A 96 6.95 53.11 -22.51
CA THR A 96 6.68 51.77 -22.01
C THR A 96 5.38 51.28 -22.61
N VAL A 97 5.45 50.32 -23.53
CA VAL A 97 4.28 49.82 -24.26
C VAL A 97 3.89 48.42 -23.73
N PRO A 98 2.60 48.18 -23.41
CA PRO A 98 2.13 46.87 -22.99
C PRO A 98 1.99 45.91 -24.18
N HIS A 99 2.54 44.71 -24.03
CA HIS A 99 2.41 43.60 -24.97
C HIS A 99 1.73 42.40 -24.29
N THR A 100 0.92 41.67 -25.05
CA THR A 100 0.34 40.40 -24.60
C THR A 100 1.34 39.27 -24.85
N ALA A 101 1.84 38.67 -23.77
CA ALA A 101 2.69 37.49 -23.81
C ALA A 101 1.92 36.27 -23.29
N TYR A 102 2.37 35.07 -23.68
CA TYR A 102 1.74 33.80 -23.28
C TYR A 102 2.74 32.93 -22.52
N ARG A 103 2.27 32.31 -21.43
CA ARG A 103 3.01 31.26 -20.72
C ARG A 103 2.16 30.00 -20.59
N TYR A 104 2.79 28.83 -20.66
CA TYR A 104 2.10 27.56 -20.45
C TYR A 104 2.06 27.24 -18.96
N ILE A 105 0.87 27.00 -18.43
CA ILE A 105 0.67 26.54 -17.06
C ILE A 105 0.35 25.05 -17.10
N ASP A 106 1.29 24.24 -16.59
CA ASP A 106 1.10 22.80 -16.43
C ASP A 106 0.24 22.52 -15.19
N THR A 107 -0.83 21.78 -15.37
CA THR A 107 -1.76 21.34 -14.30
C THR A 107 -1.85 19.82 -14.21
N SER A 108 -0.87 19.11 -14.79
CA SER A 108 -0.80 17.66 -14.80
C SER A 108 -0.75 17.10 -13.38
N ARG A 109 -1.46 16.01 -13.15
CA ARG A 109 -1.59 15.38 -11.83
C ARG A 109 -1.88 13.89 -11.97
N TRP A 110 -1.58 13.16 -10.91
CA TRP A 110 -2.06 11.79 -10.74
C TRP A 110 -3.54 11.79 -10.37
N GLU A 111 -4.35 11.04 -11.11
CA GLU A 111 -5.74 10.78 -10.76
C GLU A 111 -5.91 9.30 -10.41
N THR A 112 -6.60 9.02 -9.30
CA THR A 112 -7.02 7.67 -8.95
C THR A 112 -8.28 7.33 -9.73
N ARG A 113 -8.20 6.29 -10.56
CA ARG A 113 -9.33 5.75 -11.32
C ARG A 113 -9.63 4.33 -10.87
N TYR A 114 -10.81 3.84 -11.25
CA TYR A 114 -11.20 2.47 -10.98
C TYR A 114 -11.63 1.76 -12.27
N ARG A 115 -11.37 0.46 -12.30
CA ARG A 115 -11.94 -0.46 -13.30
C ARG A 115 -12.54 -1.66 -12.60
N GLU A 116 -13.57 -2.22 -13.20
CA GLU A 116 -14.15 -3.48 -12.76
C GLU A 116 -13.44 -4.62 -13.48
N VAL A 117 -12.87 -5.54 -12.70
CA VAL A 117 -12.20 -6.73 -13.23
C VAL A 117 -12.88 -7.97 -12.68
N GLN A 118 -12.95 -9.02 -13.50
CA GLN A 118 -13.37 -10.33 -13.02
C GLN A 118 -12.18 -11.02 -12.38
N VAL A 119 -12.36 -11.46 -11.13
CA VAL A 119 -11.37 -12.18 -10.35
C VAL A 119 -11.95 -13.53 -9.95
N LEU A 120 -11.09 -14.56 -9.91
CA LEU A 120 -11.44 -15.88 -9.44
C LEU A 120 -11.21 -15.95 -7.92
N THR A 121 -12.27 -16.12 -7.15
CA THR A 121 -12.17 -16.36 -5.70
C THR A 121 -12.32 -17.85 -5.42
N PRO A 122 -11.42 -18.46 -4.63
CA PRO A 122 -11.54 -19.87 -4.29
C PRO A 122 -12.85 -20.14 -3.55
N VAL A 123 -13.52 -21.22 -3.94
CA VAL A 123 -14.67 -21.78 -3.25
C VAL A 123 -14.50 -23.29 -3.21
N ASN A 124 -15.10 -23.96 -2.22
CA ASN A 124 -15.02 -25.40 -2.14
C ASN A 124 -16.37 -25.98 -1.71
N PHE A 125 -17.15 -26.41 -2.69
CA PHE A 125 -18.35 -27.20 -2.45
C PHE A 125 -18.57 -28.17 -3.61
N THR A 126 -19.28 -29.25 -3.34
CA THR A 126 -19.51 -30.32 -4.31
C THR A 126 -20.99 -30.55 -4.51
N ILE A 127 -21.41 -30.67 -5.76
CA ILE A 127 -22.77 -31.05 -6.14
C ILE A 127 -22.73 -32.39 -6.87
N TYR A 128 -23.64 -33.28 -6.49
CA TYR A 128 -23.86 -34.56 -7.16
C TYR A 128 -25.15 -34.50 -7.98
N ARG A 129 -25.11 -34.91 -9.24
CA ARG A 129 -26.25 -34.92 -10.16
C ARG A 129 -26.45 -36.32 -10.76
N GLY A 130 -27.70 -36.78 -10.87
CA GLY A 130 -28.06 -38.04 -11.52
C GLY A 130 -27.96 -39.27 -10.62
N THR A 131 -28.63 -39.28 -9.47
CA THR A 131 -28.57 -40.40 -8.52
C THR A 131 -29.96 -40.86 -8.10
N ASP A 132 -30.60 -41.69 -8.92
CA ASP A 132 -31.91 -42.27 -8.63
C ASP A 132 -31.85 -43.71 -8.10
N SER A 133 -30.68 -44.36 -7.98
CA SER A 133 -30.63 -45.62 -7.20
C SER A 133 -29.33 -46.04 -6.51
N TYR A 134 -28.10 -45.73 -6.97
CA TYR A 134 -26.87 -46.18 -6.27
C TYR A 134 -25.62 -45.30 -6.53
N GLY A 135 -25.80 -44.08 -7.04
CA GLY A 135 -24.79 -43.24 -7.71
C GLY A 135 -23.34 -43.20 -7.15
N TRP A 136 -22.95 -42.07 -6.56
CA TRP A 136 -21.55 -41.83 -6.20
C TRP A 136 -21.03 -42.69 -5.05
N SER A 137 -21.90 -43.18 -4.16
CA SER A 137 -21.51 -43.99 -3.01
C SER A 137 -21.06 -45.41 -3.39
N VAL A 138 -21.53 -45.95 -4.50
CA VAL A 138 -21.20 -47.33 -4.94
C VAL A 138 -20.24 -47.32 -6.13
N TYR A 139 -20.37 -46.36 -7.05
CA TYR A 139 -19.66 -46.40 -8.34
C TYR A 139 -18.58 -45.32 -8.50
N ALA A 140 -18.14 -44.67 -7.42
CA ALA A 140 -17.04 -43.68 -7.47
C ALA A 140 -15.76 -44.21 -8.13
N PHE A 141 -15.49 -45.53 -8.04
CA PHE A 141 -14.33 -46.16 -8.70
C PHE A 141 -14.35 -46.07 -10.23
N ALA A 142 -15.53 -45.88 -10.83
CA ALA A 142 -15.71 -45.76 -12.27
C ALA A 142 -15.73 -44.29 -12.74
N ALA A 143 -15.54 -43.34 -11.82
CA ALA A 143 -15.53 -41.92 -12.14
C ALA A 143 -14.31 -41.55 -12.99
N LYS A 144 -14.53 -40.74 -14.02
CA LYS A 144 -13.48 -40.18 -14.86
C LYS A 144 -13.56 -38.65 -14.83
N PRO A 145 -12.41 -37.95 -14.85
CA PRO A 145 -12.41 -36.50 -14.97
C PRO A 145 -12.93 -36.10 -16.35
N ALA A 146 -13.93 -35.22 -16.36
CA ALA A 146 -14.51 -34.60 -17.55
C ALA A 146 -13.98 -33.17 -17.79
N GLY A 147 -13.06 -32.71 -16.93
CA GLY A 147 -12.36 -31.43 -17.03
C GLY A 147 -13.00 -30.28 -16.26
N LEU A 148 -12.37 -29.11 -16.33
CA LEU A 148 -12.89 -27.85 -15.78
C LEU A 148 -13.97 -27.28 -16.71
N ARG A 149 -15.09 -26.85 -16.14
CA ARG A 149 -16.19 -26.22 -16.86
C ARG A 149 -16.68 -24.98 -16.14
N GLN A 150 -17.03 -23.95 -16.92
CA GLN A 150 -17.75 -22.80 -16.44
C GLN A 150 -19.22 -23.16 -16.24
N VAL A 151 -19.76 -22.88 -15.06
CA VAL A 151 -21.13 -23.29 -14.69
C VAL A 151 -21.82 -22.16 -13.96
N THR A 152 -23.07 -21.91 -14.33
CA THR A 152 -23.95 -21.03 -13.57
C THR A 152 -24.73 -21.85 -12.54
N TYR A 153 -24.58 -21.54 -11.26
CA TYR A 153 -25.30 -22.17 -10.16
C TYR A 153 -25.90 -21.08 -9.27
N ASN A 154 -27.22 -21.16 -9.00
CA ASN A 154 -27.96 -20.13 -8.25
C ASN A 154 -27.74 -18.68 -8.75
N GLY A 155 -27.65 -18.50 -10.08
CA GLY A 155 -27.46 -17.18 -10.71
C GLY A 155 -26.02 -16.67 -10.72
N GLU A 156 -25.09 -17.41 -10.11
CA GLU A 156 -23.69 -17.06 -9.97
C GLU A 156 -22.82 -17.93 -10.87
N THR A 157 -21.71 -17.38 -11.37
CA THR A 157 -20.82 -18.10 -12.31
C THR A 157 -19.60 -18.65 -11.58
N TYR A 158 -19.31 -19.93 -11.82
CA TYR A 158 -18.23 -20.66 -11.19
C TYR A 158 -17.39 -21.43 -12.20
N MET A 159 -16.22 -21.84 -11.76
CA MET A 159 -15.41 -22.86 -12.40
C MET A 159 -15.44 -24.14 -11.56
N ALA A 160 -15.94 -25.21 -12.16
CA ALA A 160 -16.12 -26.50 -11.50
C ALA A 160 -15.34 -27.58 -12.24
N GLU A 161 -14.65 -28.43 -11.49
CA GLU A 161 -14.06 -29.67 -11.98
C GLU A 161 -15.14 -30.74 -12.02
N VAL A 162 -15.40 -31.25 -13.21
CA VAL A 162 -16.49 -32.20 -13.45
C VAL A 162 -15.94 -33.60 -13.51
N TRP A 163 -16.59 -34.50 -12.81
CA TRP A 163 -16.33 -35.93 -12.84
C TRP A 163 -17.58 -36.65 -13.28
N THR A 164 -17.44 -37.57 -14.23
CA THR A 164 -18.57 -38.32 -14.77
C THR A 164 -18.36 -39.81 -14.51
N ILE A 165 -19.38 -40.45 -13.95
CA ILE A 165 -19.53 -41.90 -13.95
C ILE A 165 -20.41 -42.22 -15.15
N ASP A 166 -19.83 -42.94 -16.09
CA ASP A 166 -20.53 -43.56 -17.20
C ASP A 166 -20.19 -45.06 -17.15
N TYR A 167 -21.05 -45.82 -16.45
CA TYR A 167 -20.76 -47.21 -16.13
C TYR A 167 -21.97 -48.10 -16.36
N ARG A 168 -21.73 -49.25 -16.99
CA ARG A 168 -22.76 -50.25 -17.27
C ARG A 168 -22.44 -51.54 -16.49
N PRO A 169 -23.02 -51.75 -15.31
CA PRO A 169 -22.81 -52.97 -14.55
C PRO A 169 -23.41 -54.18 -15.28
N TYR A 170 -22.93 -55.38 -14.93
CA TYR A 170 -23.45 -56.65 -15.48
C TYR A 170 -24.92 -56.91 -15.09
N ARG A 171 -25.37 -56.34 -13.96
CA ARG A 171 -26.76 -56.36 -13.48
C ARG A 171 -27.11 -54.97 -12.94
N GLY A 172 -28.33 -54.49 -13.20
CA GLY A 172 -28.72 -53.09 -12.96
C GLY A 172 -28.52 -52.25 -14.22
N GLY A 173 -29.38 -51.25 -14.43
CA GLY A 173 -29.39 -50.44 -15.64
C GLY A 173 -28.10 -49.64 -15.87
N TRP A 174 -28.05 -48.88 -16.96
CA TRP A 174 -26.97 -47.95 -17.21
C TRP A 174 -26.94 -46.87 -16.14
N ILE A 175 -25.76 -46.59 -15.57
CA ILE A 175 -25.57 -45.60 -14.53
C ILE A 175 -24.82 -44.42 -15.12
N HIS A 176 -25.46 -43.26 -15.06
CA HIS A 176 -24.88 -41.99 -15.42
C HIS A 176 -25.01 -41.01 -14.26
N ALA A 177 -23.89 -40.59 -13.69
CA ALA A 177 -23.87 -39.62 -12.60
C ALA A 177 -22.71 -38.63 -12.76
N GLU A 178 -22.92 -37.39 -12.33
CA GLU A 178 -21.92 -36.33 -12.39
C GLU A 178 -21.64 -35.78 -11.00
N LYS A 179 -20.39 -35.44 -10.74
CA LYS A 179 -19.91 -34.75 -9.54
C LYS A 179 -19.23 -33.48 -10.02
N TRP A 180 -19.70 -32.36 -9.50
CA TRP A 180 -19.23 -31.03 -9.83
C TRP A 180 -18.53 -30.48 -8.59
N VAL A 181 -17.20 -30.39 -8.64
CA VAL A 181 -16.39 -29.82 -7.56
C VAL A 181 -16.11 -28.38 -7.92
N TYR A 182 -16.83 -27.45 -7.30
CA TYR A 182 -16.68 -26.03 -7.53
C TYR A 182 -15.38 -25.57 -6.84
N ARG A 183 -14.46 -24.99 -7.62
CA ARG A 183 -13.14 -24.56 -7.16
C ARG A 183 -13.00 -23.04 -7.11
N TYR A 184 -13.65 -22.35 -8.05
CA TYR A 184 -13.55 -20.89 -8.16
C TYR A 184 -14.90 -20.26 -8.46
N LYS A 185 -15.18 -19.10 -7.88
CA LYS A 185 -16.29 -18.22 -8.22
C LYS A 185 -15.75 -17.02 -8.99
N PHE A 186 -16.43 -16.61 -10.05
CA PHE A 186 -16.14 -15.32 -10.70
C PHE A 186 -16.80 -14.21 -9.91
N ILE A 187 -16.01 -13.29 -9.40
CA ILE A 187 -16.50 -12.07 -8.75
C ILE A 187 -16.04 -10.85 -9.53
N THR A 188 -16.87 -9.82 -9.57
CA THR A 188 -16.46 -8.51 -10.07
C THR A 188 -15.85 -7.73 -8.91
N GLN A 189 -14.56 -7.43 -9.01
CA GLN A 189 -13.85 -6.61 -8.04
C GLN A 189 -13.51 -5.25 -8.64
N ARG A 190 -13.68 -4.20 -7.83
CA ARG A 190 -13.22 -2.86 -8.18
C ARG A 190 -11.72 -2.76 -7.87
N GLN A 191 -10.90 -2.61 -8.91
CA GLN A 191 -9.47 -2.34 -8.78
C GLN A 191 -9.21 -0.86 -9.02
N TYR A 192 -8.42 -0.26 -8.13
CA TYR A 192 -7.98 1.13 -8.23
C TYR A 192 -6.59 1.18 -8.85
N TYR A 193 -6.35 2.16 -9.71
CA TYR A 193 -5.04 2.40 -10.30
C TYR A 193 -4.82 3.91 -10.47
N SER A 194 -3.54 4.31 -10.45
CA SER A 194 -3.13 5.69 -10.67
C SER A 194 -2.80 5.90 -12.14
N GLU A 195 -3.37 6.93 -12.74
CA GLU A 195 -3.09 7.33 -14.12
C GLU A 195 -2.57 8.77 -14.13
N TRP A 196 -1.48 9.03 -14.87
CA TRP A 196 -0.95 10.37 -15.05
C TRP A 196 -1.78 11.09 -16.11
N VAL A 197 -2.49 12.14 -15.70
CA VAL A 197 -3.31 12.93 -16.62
C VAL A 197 -2.54 14.19 -16.99
N GLN A 198 -2.08 14.24 -18.23
CA GLN A 198 -1.47 15.44 -18.80
C GLN A 198 -2.55 16.50 -19.02
N SER A 199 -2.39 17.66 -18.38
CA SER A 199 -3.30 18.79 -18.57
C SER A 199 -2.57 20.11 -18.37
N GLY A 200 -3.04 21.16 -19.02
CA GLY A 200 -2.51 22.51 -18.86
C GLY A 200 -3.22 23.49 -19.79
N TYR A 201 -2.92 24.78 -19.63
CA TYR A 201 -3.50 25.83 -20.45
C TYR A 201 -2.53 26.99 -20.66
N TRP A 202 -2.73 27.73 -21.76
CA TRP A 202 -1.99 28.95 -22.04
C TRP A 202 -2.63 30.12 -21.32
N GLN A 203 -1.85 30.81 -20.49
CA GLN A 203 -2.27 32.02 -19.80
C GLN A 203 -1.65 33.24 -20.46
N ALA A 204 -2.49 34.17 -20.91
CA ALA A 204 -2.06 35.49 -21.36
C ALA A 204 -1.71 36.37 -20.16
N TYR A 205 -0.60 37.10 -20.24
CA TYR A 205 -0.23 38.12 -19.25
C TYR A 205 0.31 39.37 -19.96
N THR A 206 0.26 40.50 -19.26
CA THR A 206 0.78 41.78 -19.78
C THR A 206 2.26 41.88 -19.42
N TYR A 207 3.10 41.98 -20.43
CA TYR A 207 4.52 42.30 -20.32
C TYR A 207 4.75 43.71 -20.86
N TYR A 208 5.64 44.47 -20.24
CA TYR A 208 5.93 45.84 -20.66
C TYR A 208 7.33 45.89 -21.30
N GLU A 209 7.40 46.39 -22.53
CA GLU A 209 8.64 46.57 -23.27
C GLU A 209 8.91 48.08 -23.44
N ILE A 210 10.18 48.47 -23.33
CA ILE A 210 10.59 49.85 -23.57
C ILE A 210 10.93 49.98 -25.04
N VAL A 211 10.16 50.78 -25.76
CA VAL A 211 10.42 51.11 -27.16
C VAL A 211 10.98 52.52 -27.27
N ASP A 212 11.97 52.66 -28.15
CA ASP A 212 12.56 53.94 -28.51
C ASP A 212 11.67 54.64 -29.52
N THR A 213 11.06 55.76 -29.11
CA THR A 213 10.17 56.59 -29.94
C THR A 213 10.85 57.88 -30.39
N SER A 214 12.18 57.94 -30.30
CA SER A 214 12.96 59.10 -30.70
C SER A 214 12.68 59.53 -32.13
N HIS A 215 12.54 60.84 -32.31
CA HIS A 215 12.21 61.43 -33.61
C HIS A 215 12.89 62.79 -33.78
N TRP A 216 12.98 63.19 -35.04
CA TRP A 216 13.46 64.53 -35.41
C TRP A 216 12.32 65.53 -35.30
N GLU A 217 12.42 66.46 -34.36
CA GLU A 217 11.53 67.61 -34.29
C GLU A 217 12.17 68.81 -35.00
N THR A 218 11.37 69.54 -35.77
CA THR A 218 11.80 70.83 -36.35
C THR A 218 11.37 71.94 -35.41
N ARG A 219 12.35 72.66 -34.85
CA ARG A 219 12.10 73.78 -33.94
C ARG A 219 12.56 75.09 -34.59
N THR A 220 11.81 76.16 -34.38
CA THR A 220 12.15 77.51 -34.86
C THR A 220 12.81 78.33 -33.76
N GLY A 221 14.05 78.77 -34.00
CA GLY A 221 14.83 79.58 -33.07
C GLY A 221 16.00 80.31 -33.74
N ARG A 222 16.76 81.09 -32.97
CA ARG A 222 18.03 81.69 -33.43
C ARG A 222 19.16 80.70 -33.19
N TYR A 223 20.05 80.53 -34.17
CA TYR A 223 21.26 79.71 -34.04
C TYR A 223 22.52 80.49 -34.47
N TRP A 224 23.67 80.15 -33.86
CA TRP A 224 24.95 80.88 -33.92
C TRP A 224 25.92 80.23 -34.92
N VAL A 225 26.77 81.03 -35.57
CA VAL A 225 27.85 80.60 -36.51
C VAL A 225 29.22 80.97 -35.91
N ASP A 226 30.31 80.24 -36.21
CA ASP A 226 31.46 80.02 -35.28
C ASP A 226 32.93 80.08 -35.91
N THR A 227 33.94 80.73 -35.27
CA THR A 227 35.42 80.86 -35.58
C THR A 227 36.41 80.83 -34.35
N SER A 228 37.11 79.74 -33.93
CA SER A 228 37.62 79.53 -32.53
C SER A 228 39.11 79.42 -32.10
N TYR A 229 39.36 79.49 -30.74
CA TYR A 229 40.48 78.94 -29.89
C TYR A 229 40.01 78.39 -28.48
N THR A 230 40.77 77.66 -27.62
CA THR A 230 40.26 76.88 -26.41
C THR A 230 40.65 77.29 -24.97
N VAL A 231 39.74 77.08 -23.99
CA VAL A 231 39.89 77.24 -22.50
C VAL A 231 39.15 76.13 -21.71
N SER A 232 39.70 75.64 -20.57
CA SER A 232 39.16 74.49 -19.78
C SER A 232 38.62 74.87 -18.39
N GLN A 233 37.34 74.54 -18.08
CA GLN A 233 36.66 74.69 -16.76
C GLN A 233 35.42 73.75 -16.61
N GLY A 234 34.97 73.42 -15.37
CA GLY A 234 33.79 72.58 -15.08
C GLY A 234 33.17 72.80 -13.67
N TYR A 235 32.02 72.18 -13.37
CA TYR A 235 31.35 72.21 -12.05
C TYR A 235 30.73 70.86 -11.66
N TRP A 236 30.49 70.63 -10.36
CA TRP A 236 29.83 69.42 -9.83
C TRP A 236 28.31 69.63 -9.75
N GLU A 237 27.54 68.67 -10.27
CA GLU A 237 26.08 68.66 -10.16
C GLU A 237 25.62 67.41 -9.39
N GLU A 238 24.68 67.62 -8.46
CA GLU A 238 24.01 66.54 -7.73
C GLU A 238 22.84 65.98 -8.56
N TYR A 239 22.72 64.66 -8.63
CA TYR A 239 21.57 63.99 -9.23
C TYR A 239 21.06 62.86 -8.35
N VAL A 240 19.76 62.57 -8.46
CA VAL A 240 19.09 61.50 -7.72
C VAL A 240 19.03 60.26 -8.61
N SER A 241 19.62 59.17 -8.16
CA SER A 241 19.55 57.87 -8.84
C SER A 241 18.82 56.85 -7.99
N ARG A 242 17.92 56.09 -8.61
CA ARG A 242 17.19 55.00 -7.94
C ARG A 242 18.06 53.75 -7.96
N GLN A 243 18.47 53.28 -6.78
CA GLN A 243 19.29 52.09 -6.61
C GLN A 243 18.49 50.99 -5.92
N TRP A 244 18.72 49.74 -6.33
CA TRP A 244 18.10 48.57 -5.70
C TRP A 244 18.94 48.14 -4.49
N VAL A 245 18.33 47.96 -3.31
CA VAL A 245 19.02 47.54 -2.08
C VAL A 245 18.59 46.15 -1.61
N ASP A 246 19.56 45.22 -1.48
CA ASP A 246 19.35 43.81 -1.12
C ASP A 246 19.15 43.59 0.36
N THR A 247 17.99 43.05 0.70
CA THR A 247 17.66 42.62 2.06
C THR A 247 17.30 41.14 2.11
N SER A 248 17.72 40.35 1.12
CA SER A 248 17.52 38.91 1.14
C SER A 248 18.12 38.25 2.38
N TYR A 249 17.43 37.23 2.91
CA TYR A 249 17.83 36.53 4.12
C TYR A 249 17.40 35.06 4.07
N TYR A 250 18.06 34.24 4.89
CA TYR A 250 17.64 32.86 5.12
C TYR A 250 16.65 32.83 6.29
N GLU A 251 15.50 32.20 6.07
CA GLU A 251 14.50 31.97 7.11
C GLU A 251 14.25 30.47 7.23
N TYR A 252 14.19 29.96 8.47
CA TYR A 252 13.79 28.58 8.70
C TYR A 252 12.28 28.44 8.50
N ARG A 253 11.88 27.61 7.53
CA ARG A 253 10.48 27.27 7.28
C ARG A 253 10.29 25.77 7.41
N ASN A 254 9.07 25.38 7.82
CA ASN A 254 8.65 23.99 7.72
C ASN A 254 8.42 23.70 6.24
N VAL A 255 9.21 22.81 5.67
CA VAL A 255 9.12 22.36 4.29
C VAL A 255 8.73 20.89 4.31
N TRP A 256 7.81 20.49 3.42
CA TRP A 256 7.47 19.10 3.22
C TRP A 256 8.56 18.45 2.37
N VAL A 257 9.34 17.56 2.97
CA VAL A 257 10.36 16.80 2.25
C VAL A 257 9.71 15.53 1.75
N SER A 258 9.57 15.42 0.43
CA SER A 258 9.10 14.19 -0.23
C SER A 258 10.28 13.25 -0.37
N ASP A 259 10.34 12.22 0.47
CA ASP A 259 11.43 11.26 0.50
C ASP A 259 10.86 9.84 0.69
N GLY A 260 11.64 8.85 0.29
CA GLY A 260 11.29 7.45 0.41
C GLY A 260 12.19 6.59 -0.44
N TYR A 261 12.10 5.28 -0.23
CA TYR A 261 12.94 4.33 -0.94
C TYR A 261 12.19 3.05 -1.27
N TYR A 262 12.64 2.42 -2.34
CA TYR A 262 12.17 1.11 -2.76
C TYR A 262 12.97 0.03 -2.05
N THR A 263 12.26 -0.92 -1.45
CA THR A 263 12.87 -1.99 -0.66
C THR A 263 12.27 -3.33 -1.05
N SER A 264 13.03 -4.42 -0.91
CA SER A 264 12.54 -5.75 -1.25
C SER A 264 11.44 -6.17 -0.26
N PRO A 265 10.35 -6.83 -0.72
CA PRO A 265 9.34 -7.38 0.18
C PRO A 265 9.95 -8.31 1.21
N ILE A 266 9.37 -8.35 2.41
CA ILE A 266 9.74 -9.32 3.43
C ILE A 266 9.28 -10.71 3.02
N HIS A 267 10.20 -11.68 3.09
CA HIS A 267 9.92 -13.09 2.85
C HIS A 267 10.26 -13.91 4.09
N GLY A 268 9.56 -15.02 4.30
CA GLY A 268 9.76 -15.85 5.46
C GLY A 268 8.64 -16.83 5.74
N LYS A 269 8.56 -17.24 7.00
CA LYS A 269 7.60 -18.20 7.51
C LYS A 269 7.00 -17.69 8.81
N VAL A 270 5.70 -17.87 8.96
CA VAL A 270 5.02 -17.74 10.26
C VAL A 270 4.46 -19.09 10.66
N PHE A 271 4.71 -19.48 11.90
CA PHE A 271 4.13 -20.65 12.54
C PHE A 271 3.18 -20.21 13.66
N VAL A 272 1.97 -20.77 13.65
CA VAL A 272 0.94 -20.50 14.67
C VAL A 272 0.45 -21.80 15.25
N GLU A 273 0.52 -21.91 16.58
CA GLU A 273 0.02 -23.06 17.35
C GLU A 273 -1.00 -22.55 18.38
N LYS A 274 -2.13 -23.24 18.52
CA LYS A 274 -3.10 -22.96 19.58
C LYS A 274 -3.54 -24.21 20.30
N ASN A 275 -3.78 -24.05 21.60
CA ASN A 275 -4.28 -25.11 22.49
C ASN A 275 -5.26 -24.51 23.50
N PRO A 276 -6.49 -25.02 23.64
CA PRO A 276 -7.07 -26.20 23.00
C PRO A 276 -7.51 -26.00 21.54
N LYS A 277 -7.77 -27.12 20.87
CA LYS A 277 -8.31 -27.19 19.51
C LYS A 277 -9.61 -26.41 19.34
N TYR A 278 -10.47 -26.51 20.34
CA TYR A 278 -11.75 -25.82 20.40
C TYR A 278 -11.69 -24.80 21.53
N VAL A 279 -11.91 -23.52 21.20
CA VAL A 279 -11.85 -22.43 22.16
C VAL A 279 -13.22 -22.31 22.82
N PHE A 280 -13.21 -22.19 24.15
CA PHE A 280 -14.41 -21.98 24.94
C PHE A 280 -14.31 -20.65 25.69
N THR A 281 -15.46 -20.03 25.96
CA THR A 281 -15.49 -18.87 26.85
C THR A 281 -15.00 -19.26 28.24
N ARG A 282 -14.41 -18.31 28.96
CA ARG A 282 -13.91 -18.48 30.34
C ARG A 282 -14.94 -18.92 31.36
N TRP A 283 -16.23 -18.89 30.99
CA TRP A 283 -17.34 -19.37 31.81
C TRP A 283 -17.44 -20.89 31.86
N HIS A 284 -16.69 -21.62 31.02
CA HIS A 284 -16.54 -23.07 31.10
C HIS A 284 -15.31 -23.45 31.92
N LYS A 285 -15.31 -24.67 32.43
CA LYS A 285 -14.19 -25.25 33.18
C LYS A 285 -13.48 -26.32 32.38
N ASP A 286 -12.15 -26.31 32.44
CA ASP A 286 -11.31 -27.40 31.94
C ASP A 286 -11.39 -28.64 32.87
N SER A 287 -10.70 -29.72 32.48
CA SER A 287 -10.62 -30.97 33.26
C SER A 287 -10.01 -30.81 34.65
N ALA A 288 -9.28 -29.72 34.89
CA ALA A 288 -8.70 -29.37 36.17
C ALA A 288 -9.58 -28.40 36.99
N GLY A 289 -10.75 -28.01 36.49
CA GLY A 289 -11.66 -27.07 37.14
C GLY A 289 -11.28 -25.59 36.99
N ASN A 290 -10.29 -25.26 36.17
CA ASN A 290 -9.88 -23.88 35.88
C ASN A 290 -10.74 -23.29 34.76
N ASP A 291 -10.80 -21.95 34.66
CA ASP A 291 -11.47 -21.31 33.53
C ASP A 291 -10.81 -21.72 32.22
N CYS A 292 -11.62 -22.07 31.22
CA CYS A 292 -11.10 -22.31 29.87
C CYS A 292 -10.36 -21.06 29.34
N CYS A 293 -9.25 -21.32 28.66
CA CYS A 293 -8.42 -20.33 27.99
C CYS A 293 -7.88 -20.93 26.70
N MET A 294 -7.32 -20.08 25.83
CA MET A 294 -6.52 -20.48 24.68
C MET A 294 -5.08 -20.04 24.92
N VAL A 295 -4.17 -21.00 24.92
CA VAL A 295 -2.74 -20.76 24.77
C VAL A 295 -2.46 -20.60 23.29
N LEU A 296 -1.87 -19.48 22.91
CA LEU A 296 -1.51 -19.14 21.55
C LEU A 296 0.00 -18.92 21.47
N LYS A 297 0.66 -19.67 20.59
CA LYS A 297 2.06 -19.46 20.25
C LYS A 297 2.16 -19.02 18.80
N ILE A 298 2.91 -17.97 18.58
CA ILE A 298 3.22 -17.43 17.26
C ILE A 298 4.73 -17.38 17.18
N GLY A 299 5.31 -17.79 16.07
CA GLY A 299 6.66 -17.39 15.78
C GLY A 299 6.93 -17.26 14.30
N TRP A 300 8.12 -16.77 14.01
CA TRP A 300 8.50 -16.35 12.67
C TRP A 300 9.96 -16.66 12.39
N GLU A 301 10.25 -16.83 11.10
CA GLU A 301 11.60 -16.92 10.53
C GLU A 301 11.63 -16.13 9.21
N ILE A 302 12.51 -15.14 9.10
CA ILE A 302 12.63 -14.27 7.94
C ILE A 302 13.73 -14.77 7.02
N ASP A 303 13.40 -14.99 5.76
CA ASP A 303 14.34 -15.34 4.70
C ASP A 303 14.96 -14.07 4.11
N ASN A 304 16.23 -13.85 4.43
CA ASN A 304 17.02 -12.74 3.92
C ASN A 304 17.89 -13.12 2.71
N SER A 305 17.73 -14.31 2.12
CA SER A 305 18.57 -14.78 1.02
C SER A 305 18.39 -13.99 -0.28
N GLN A 306 17.22 -13.36 -0.46
CA GLN A 306 16.84 -12.64 -1.68
C GLN A 306 16.98 -11.10 -1.57
N ILE A 307 17.52 -10.57 -0.46
CA ILE A 307 17.70 -9.12 -0.30
C ILE A 307 18.75 -8.59 -1.29
N LYS A 308 18.55 -7.37 -1.80
CA LYS A 308 19.49 -6.76 -2.73
C LYS A 308 20.82 -6.46 -2.05
N VAL A 309 21.91 -6.51 -2.82
CA VAL A 309 23.24 -6.13 -2.33
C VAL A 309 23.22 -4.68 -1.85
N GLY A 310 23.53 -4.47 -0.57
CA GLY A 310 23.51 -3.15 0.09
C GLY A 310 22.22 -2.83 0.86
N GLU A 311 21.20 -3.70 0.79
CA GLU A 311 19.99 -3.60 1.60
C GLU A 311 20.21 -4.21 3.00
N GLU A 312 19.67 -3.59 4.04
CA GLU A 312 19.75 -4.15 5.40
C GLU A 312 18.89 -5.40 5.54
N ALA A 313 19.38 -6.39 6.29
CA ALA A 313 18.63 -7.60 6.59
C ALA A 313 17.32 -7.27 7.31
N LYS A 314 16.22 -7.80 6.80
CA LYS A 314 14.87 -7.66 7.34
C LYS A 314 14.75 -8.36 8.69
N ARG A 315 14.10 -7.68 9.63
CA ARG A 315 13.88 -8.14 11.01
C ARG A 315 12.53 -7.66 11.50
N ILE A 316 11.90 -8.44 12.37
CA ILE A 316 10.66 -8.09 13.06
C ILE A 316 11.00 -7.34 14.35
N VAL A 317 10.28 -6.25 14.60
CA VAL A 317 10.47 -5.36 15.77
C VAL A 317 9.23 -5.26 16.65
N ARG A 318 8.05 -5.65 16.16
CA ARG A 318 6.80 -5.60 16.91
C ARG A 318 5.81 -6.65 16.42
N ALA A 319 5.00 -7.17 17.33
CA ALA A 319 3.82 -7.96 16.99
C ALA A 319 2.57 -7.36 17.63
N SER A 320 1.45 -7.40 16.90
CA SER A 320 0.12 -7.06 17.40
C SER A 320 -0.85 -8.18 17.05
N VAL A 321 -1.55 -8.70 18.06
CA VAL A 321 -2.43 -9.85 17.98
C VAL A 321 -3.75 -9.48 18.64
N TYR A 322 -4.84 -9.60 17.90
CA TYR A 322 -6.19 -9.40 18.43
C TYR A 322 -7.18 -10.32 17.73
N GLU A 323 -8.31 -10.57 18.38
CA GLU A 323 -9.40 -11.37 17.82
C GLU A 323 -10.68 -10.56 17.75
N GLU A 324 -11.32 -10.59 16.59
CA GLU A 324 -12.67 -10.06 16.39
C GLU A 324 -13.69 -11.16 16.65
N VAL A 325 -14.34 -11.11 17.82
CA VAL A 325 -15.37 -12.07 18.21
C VAL A 325 -16.72 -11.63 17.66
N VAL A 326 -17.19 -12.30 16.63
CA VAL A 326 -18.52 -12.05 16.05
C VAL A 326 -19.56 -12.76 16.90
N ARG A 327 -20.25 -11.99 17.76
CA ARG A 327 -21.10 -12.54 18.82
C ARG A 327 -22.40 -13.09 18.25
N TYR A 328 -22.77 -14.29 18.70
CA TYR A 328 -24.04 -14.94 18.35
C TYR A 328 -25.27 -14.04 18.54
N LYS A 329 -26.28 -14.25 17.68
CA LYS A 329 -27.57 -13.52 17.67
C LYS A 329 -27.42 -12.02 17.39
N ASN A 330 -26.52 -11.65 16.47
CA ASN A 330 -26.28 -10.29 16.03
C ASN A 330 -25.96 -9.32 17.18
N LYS A 331 -25.19 -9.78 18.18
CA LYS A 331 -24.80 -8.97 19.35
C LYS A 331 -23.57 -8.09 19.10
N GLY A 332 -23.26 -7.83 17.83
CA GLY A 332 -22.12 -7.06 17.37
C GLY A 332 -20.80 -7.84 17.44
N ILE A 333 -19.73 -7.14 17.05
CA ILE A 333 -18.36 -7.64 17.07
C ILE A 333 -17.68 -7.13 18.35
N TYR A 334 -16.95 -8.00 19.05
CA TYR A 334 -16.17 -7.65 20.22
C TYR A 334 -14.69 -7.94 19.97
N ARG A 335 -13.86 -6.90 20.05
CA ARG A 335 -12.42 -7.02 19.89
C ARG A 335 -11.76 -7.44 21.19
N VAL A 336 -10.90 -8.44 21.11
CA VAL A 336 -10.07 -8.93 22.21
C VAL A 336 -8.62 -8.68 21.84
N ASP A 337 -7.97 -7.72 22.49
CA ASP A 337 -6.53 -7.51 22.34
C ASP A 337 -5.78 -8.60 23.12
N ILE A 338 -4.97 -9.39 22.41
CA ILE A 338 -4.31 -10.59 22.95
C ILE A 338 -2.84 -10.30 23.26
N PHE A 339 -2.17 -9.56 22.37
CA PHE A 339 -0.79 -9.15 22.54
C PHE A 339 -0.52 -7.89 21.73
N ASP A 340 0.18 -6.92 22.30
CA ASP A 340 0.75 -5.80 21.56
C ASP A 340 2.07 -5.41 22.21
N GLY A 341 3.18 -5.63 21.52
CA GLY A 341 4.49 -5.46 22.12
C GLY A 341 5.61 -5.41 21.08
N SER A 342 6.64 -4.64 21.43
CA SER A 342 7.88 -4.52 20.67
C SER A 342 8.95 -5.47 21.22
N PHE A 343 9.88 -5.86 20.35
CA PHE A 343 11.00 -6.73 20.66
C PHE A 343 12.30 -6.13 20.15
N GLU A 344 13.43 -6.71 20.57
CA GLU A 344 14.69 -6.46 19.87
C GLU A 344 14.59 -6.99 18.43
N ALA A 345 15.10 -6.22 17.48
CA ALA A 345 15.00 -6.55 16.06
C ALA A 345 15.67 -7.90 15.76
N SER A 346 14.88 -8.89 15.35
CA SER A 346 15.38 -10.23 15.03
C SER A 346 14.79 -10.80 13.73
N SER A 347 15.56 -11.65 13.07
CA SER A 347 15.09 -12.43 11.90
C SER A 347 14.29 -13.67 12.31
N SER A 348 14.31 -14.06 13.58
CA SER A 348 13.46 -15.13 14.10
C SER A 348 13.07 -14.88 15.55
N GLY A 349 11.90 -15.34 15.94
CA GLY A 349 11.38 -15.12 17.29
C GLY A 349 10.05 -15.79 17.52
N SER A 350 9.55 -15.65 18.76
CA SER A 350 8.25 -16.18 19.13
C SER A 350 7.57 -15.37 20.23
N VAL A 351 6.25 -15.42 20.24
CA VAL A 351 5.35 -14.87 21.25
C VAL A 351 4.48 -16.01 21.75
N ASN A 352 4.39 -16.15 23.07
CA ASN A 352 3.49 -17.08 23.73
C ASN A 352 2.57 -16.32 24.67
N THR A 353 1.26 -16.51 24.52
CA THR A 353 0.24 -15.78 25.27
C THR A 353 -0.91 -16.70 25.66
N VAL A 354 -1.61 -16.34 26.73
CA VAL A 354 -2.77 -17.06 27.23
C VAL A 354 -3.95 -16.09 27.26
N ILE A 355 -5.00 -16.40 26.51
CA ILE A 355 -6.18 -15.55 26.38
C ILE A 355 -7.43 -16.26 26.90
N LYS A 356 -8.31 -15.48 27.55
CA LYS A 356 -9.64 -15.89 28.00
C LYS A 356 -10.69 -15.07 27.28
N PHE A 357 -11.73 -15.73 26.78
CA PHE A 357 -12.82 -15.07 26.06
C PHE A 357 -14.07 -14.91 26.93
N ASP A 358 -14.60 -13.70 27.01
CA ASP A 358 -15.83 -13.41 27.76
C ASP A 358 -17.11 -13.75 26.99
N PHE A 359 -17.03 -13.73 25.66
CA PHE A 359 -18.17 -13.93 24.77
C PHE A 359 -17.93 -15.04 23.78
N ALA A 360 -19.02 -15.73 23.43
CA ALA A 360 -19.04 -16.74 22.40
C ALA A 360 -19.09 -16.10 21.01
N GLY A 361 -18.35 -16.67 20.07
CA GLY A 361 -18.20 -16.23 18.69
C GLY A 361 -18.60 -17.32 17.70
N ASN A 362 -19.20 -16.92 16.57
CA ASN A 362 -19.52 -17.82 15.46
C ASN A 362 -18.28 -18.06 14.56
N GLU A 363 -18.46 -18.79 13.46
CA GLU A 363 -17.43 -19.08 12.45
C GLU A 363 -16.87 -17.85 11.71
N GLU A 364 -17.50 -16.68 11.86
CA GLU A 364 -17.00 -15.42 11.31
C GLU A 364 -16.02 -14.72 12.27
N SER A 365 -15.75 -15.28 13.44
CA SER A 365 -14.76 -14.73 14.37
C SER A 365 -13.35 -14.96 13.83
N ILE A 366 -12.55 -13.90 13.74
CA ILE A 366 -11.23 -13.93 13.08
C ILE A 366 -10.14 -13.51 14.07
N LEU A 367 -9.10 -14.34 14.17
CA LEU A 367 -7.85 -13.96 14.83
C LEU A 367 -6.95 -13.26 13.82
N HIS A 368 -6.45 -12.08 14.20
CA HIS A 368 -5.50 -11.29 13.43
C HIS A 368 -4.14 -11.26 14.14
N ILE A 369 -3.08 -11.49 13.37
CA ILE A 369 -1.68 -11.44 13.80
C ILE A 369 -0.94 -10.53 12.82
N TYR A 370 -0.40 -9.44 13.33
CA TYR A 370 0.45 -8.51 12.58
C TYR A 370 1.87 -8.60 13.10
N LEU A 371 2.84 -8.84 12.21
CA LEU A 371 4.26 -8.75 12.49
C LEU A 371 4.81 -7.54 11.73
N PHE A 372 5.41 -6.60 12.44
CA PHE A 372 5.96 -5.37 11.85
C PHE A 372 7.48 -5.45 11.77
N SER A 373 8.02 -5.11 10.61
CA SER A 373 9.44 -5.03 10.38
C SER A 373 10.01 -3.66 10.74
N GLN A 374 11.34 -3.58 10.85
CA GLN A 374 12.05 -2.33 11.18
C GLN A 374 11.87 -1.21 10.14
N ASP A 375 11.60 -1.57 8.89
CA ASP A 375 11.34 -0.67 7.76
C ASP A 375 9.85 -0.35 7.57
N GLY A 376 8.99 -0.77 8.50
CA GLY A 376 7.56 -0.43 8.51
C GLY A 376 6.69 -1.33 7.64
N GLN A 377 7.24 -2.38 7.01
CA GLN A 377 6.43 -3.42 6.39
C GLN A 377 5.68 -4.22 7.46
N ALA A 378 4.54 -4.78 7.08
CA ALA A 378 3.75 -5.63 7.96
C ALA A 378 3.38 -6.94 7.25
N VAL A 379 3.51 -8.04 7.98
CA VAL A 379 2.96 -9.34 7.59
C VAL A 379 1.67 -9.51 8.37
N HIS A 380 0.54 -9.65 7.65
CA HIS A 380 -0.75 -9.91 8.27
C HIS A 380 -1.15 -11.36 8.06
N VAL A 381 -1.21 -12.10 9.15
CA VAL A 381 -1.69 -13.48 9.21
C VAL A 381 -3.04 -13.50 9.90
N TYR A 382 -4.01 -14.20 9.33
CA TYR A 382 -5.34 -14.32 9.93
C TYR A 382 -6.02 -15.65 9.65
N PHE A 383 -6.92 -16.02 10.54
CA PHE A 383 -7.72 -17.23 10.40
C PHE A 383 -9.01 -17.19 11.24
N SER A 384 -9.98 -17.99 10.82
CA SER A 384 -11.22 -18.20 11.57
C SER A 384 -10.94 -18.94 12.89
N ASN A 385 -11.38 -18.35 14.01
CA ASN A 385 -11.26 -18.92 15.35
C ASN A 385 -12.61 -18.76 16.10
N PRO A 386 -13.57 -19.68 15.92
CA PRO A 386 -14.85 -19.61 16.63
C PRO A 386 -14.68 -19.89 18.14
N ILE A 387 -15.51 -19.22 18.97
CA ILE A 387 -15.50 -19.40 20.43
C ILE A 387 -16.82 -19.98 20.92
N ASN A 388 -16.76 -21.14 21.55
CA ASN A 388 -17.92 -21.86 22.05
C ASN A 388 -18.46 -21.29 23.38
N GLY A 389 -19.79 -21.17 23.45
CA GLY A 389 -20.52 -20.47 24.52
C GLY A 389 -21.60 -21.24 25.26
N PHE A 390 -21.80 -22.53 24.96
CA PHE A 390 -22.96 -23.27 25.44
C PHE A 390 -22.88 -23.58 26.94
N ARG A 391 -23.70 -22.87 27.72
CA ARG A 391 -23.82 -22.91 29.20
C ARG A 391 -23.99 -24.29 29.86
N SER A 392 -24.17 -25.38 29.13
CA SER A 392 -24.54 -26.69 29.69
C SER A 392 -23.49 -27.79 29.57
N ILE A 393 -22.28 -27.51 29.09
CA ILE A 393 -21.22 -28.52 29.00
C ILE A 393 -20.07 -28.09 29.92
N ASN A 394 -20.05 -28.59 31.15
CA ASN A 394 -18.78 -28.72 31.86
C ASN A 394 -18.00 -29.79 31.09
N ILE A 395 -16.80 -29.45 30.62
CA ILE A 395 -16.01 -30.28 29.71
C ILE A 395 -15.45 -31.52 30.43
N ASP A 396 -15.73 -31.69 31.73
CA ASP A 396 -15.30 -32.87 32.46
C ASP A 396 -16.29 -33.32 33.53
N TYR A 397 -17.10 -34.32 33.15
CA TYR A 397 -17.60 -35.41 34.00
C TYR A 397 -17.95 -36.57 33.06
N GLY A 398 -16.93 -37.18 32.43
CA GLY A 398 -17.07 -38.47 31.73
C GLY A 398 -18.00 -38.51 30.51
N GLY A 399 -18.16 -37.39 29.79
CA GLY A 399 -19.01 -37.28 28.61
C GLY A 399 -18.30 -37.66 27.31
N THR A 400 -18.62 -38.86 26.83
CA THR A 400 -18.28 -39.54 25.57
C THR A 400 -17.88 -38.71 24.33
N ASN A 401 -16.77 -39.14 23.72
CA ASN A 401 -16.14 -38.80 22.42
C ASN A 401 -17.05 -38.80 21.16
N THR A 402 -18.25 -38.22 21.18
CA THR A 402 -19.11 -38.21 19.99
C THR A 402 -19.90 -36.91 19.77
N ASP A 403 -20.27 -36.18 20.82
CA ASP A 403 -21.07 -34.95 20.65
C ASP A 403 -20.24 -33.67 20.52
N ALA A 404 -18.97 -33.67 20.93
CA ALA A 404 -18.06 -32.53 20.73
C ALA A 404 -17.46 -32.48 19.31
N ASP A 405 -17.42 -33.63 18.62
CA ASP A 405 -16.82 -33.77 17.28
C ASP A 405 -17.74 -33.28 16.14
N GLY A 406 -19.03 -33.04 16.44
CA GLY A 406 -19.98 -32.44 15.50
C GLY A 406 -19.88 -30.90 15.38
N TRP A 407 -19.00 -30.25 16.15
CA TRP A 407 -18.98 -28.78 16.26
C TRP A 407 -17.71 -28.18 15.67
N LEU A 408 -17.89 -27.46 14.56
CA LEU A 408 -17.04 -26.45 13.92
C LEU A 408 -15.52 -26.52 14.23
N GLY A 409 -14.78 -27.20 13.36
CA GLY A 409 -13.58 -26.63 12.72
C GLY A 409 -12.38 -26.26 13.59
N GLY A 410 -12.10 -26.97 14.69
CA GLY A 410 -10.91 -26.68 15.47
C GLY A 410 -9.61 -26.99 14.72
N ASN A 411 -8.63 -26.09 14.79
CA ASN A 411 -7.28 -26.26 14.24
C ASN A 411 -6.25 -26.09 15.37
N ASN A 412 -5.12 -26.80 15.30
CA ASN A 412 -4.09 -26.76 16.36
C ASN A 412 -2.79 -26.11 15.93
N TYR A 413 -2.47 -26.18 14.64
CA TYR A 413 -1.16 -25.80 14.13
C TYR A 413 -1.26 -25.46 12.63
N GLY A 414 -0.61 -24.36 12.23
CA GLY A 414 -0.46 -23.98 10.83
C GLY A 414 0.89 -23.28 10.58
N GLU A 415 1.44 -23.50 9.40
CA GLU A 415 2.63 -22.80 8.86
C GLU A 415 2.22 -22.14 7.55
N VAL A 416 2.63 -20.88 7.35
CA VAL A 416 2.52 -20.21 6.06
C VAL A 416 3.85 -19.59 5.68
N ILE A 417 4.20 -19.78 4.40
CA ILE A 417 5.37 -19.18 3.74
C ILE A 417 4.88 -17.94 2.99
N PHE A 418 5.65 -16.86 3.04
CA PHE A 418 5.34 -15.60 2.38
C PHE A 418 6.59 -14.96 1.76
#